data_AF-A0A830F1B7-F1
#
_entry.id   AF-A0A830F1B7-F1
#
_cell.length_a   1.000
_cell.length_b   1.000
_cell.length_c   1.000
_cell.angle_alpha   90.00
_cell.angle_beta   90.00
_cell.angle_gamma   90.00
#
_symmetry.space_group_name_H-M   'P 1'
#
loop_
_entity.id
_entity.type
_entity.pdbx_description
1 polymer ?
#
loop_
_entity_poly.entity_id
_entity_poly.type
_entity_poly.pdbx_seq_one_letter_code
_entity_poly.pdbx_strand_id
1 'polypeptide(L)' 'MARDLSLRAFLGDLGARLAAAGVVLAIFLGLGYLNRIDTLGLSAVLGTPLGFFGVAFGLVVVASLLWIGFQQSRS' A
#
# COMPACT_ATOMS: atom_id res chain seq x y z
N MET A 1 34.87 -8.30 -1.59
CA MET A 1 33.71 -9.07 -2.11
C MET A 1 32.57 -9.23 -1.08
N ALA A 2 32.46 -8.41 -0.02
CA ALA A 2 31.41 -8.54 1.02
C ALA A 2 30.48 -7.30 1.16
N ARG A 3 30.80 -6.18 0.50
CA ARG A 3 30.02 -4.93 0.60
C ARG A 3 28.77 -4.92 -0.29
N ASP A 4 28.82 -5.58 -1.45
CA ASP A 4 27.73 -5.54 -2.45
C ASP A 4 26.48 -6.31 -2.01
N LEU A 5 26.61 -7.33 -1.16
CA LEU A 5 25.47 -8.05 -0.58
C LEU A 5 24.70 -7.19 0.42
N SER A 6 25.41 -6.38 1.23
CA SER A 6 24.77 -5.53 2.25
C SER A 6 24.01 -4.35 1.64
N LEU A 7 24.59 -3.67 0.65
CA LEU A 7 24.00 -2.50 0.02
C LEU A 7 22.80 -2.89 -0.86
N ARG A 8 22.91 -3.99 -1.60
CA ARG A 8 21.80 -4.51 -2.41
C ARG A 8 20.64 -5.01 -1.55
N ALA A 9 20.92 -5.70 -0.44
CA ALA A 9 19.89 -6.11 0.52
C ALA A 9 19.21 -4.90 1.17
N PHE A 10 19.99 -3.89 1.56
CA PHE A 10 19.46 -2.64 2.11
C PHE A 10 18.57 -1.88 1.11
N LEU A 11 19.02 -1.74 -0.14
CA LEU A 11 18.23 -1.10 -1.20
C LEU A 11 16.96 -1.90 -1.53
N GLY A 12 17.02 -3.23 -1.46
CA GLY A 12 15.85 -4.09 -1.63
C GLY A 12 14.81 -3.89 -0.53
N ASP A 13 15.24 -3.85 0.73
CA ASP A 13 14.36 -3.58 1.88
C ASP A 13 13.79 -2.15 1.83
N LEU A 14 14.64 -1.16 1.52
CA LEU A 14 14.20 0.23 1.34
C LEU A 14 13.17 0.36 0.21
N GLY A 15 13.41 -0.30 -0.93
CA GLY A 15 12.50 -0.34 -2.07
C GLY A 15 11.16 -0.99 -1.73
N ALA A 16 11.16 -2.09 -0.98
CA ALA A 16 9.95 -2.75 -0.50
C ALA A 16 9.14 -1.86 0.44
N ARG A 17 9.81 -1.15 1.37
CA ARG A 17 9.17 -0.21 2.29
C ARG A 17 8.59 1.01 1.55
N LEU A 18 9.31 1.54 0.57
CA LEU A 18 8.83 2.64 -0.28
C LEU A 18 7.64 2.20 -1.15
N ALA A 19 7.67 0.99 -1.70
CA ALA A 19 6.55 0.43 -2.44
C ALA A 19 5.32 0.25 -1.55
N ALA A 20 5.49 -0.26 -0.32
CA ALA A 20 4.41 -0.37 0.66
C ALA A 20 3.82 1.02 1.01
N ALA A 21 4.67 2.01 1.27
CA ALA A 21 4.23 3.38 1.50
C ALA A 21 3.47 3.96 0.28
N GLY A 22 3.94 3.68 -0.93
CA GLY A 22 3.29 4.07 -2.18
C GLY A 22 1.91 3.44 -2.36
N VAL A 23 1.74 2.16 -2.01
CA VAL A 23 0.44 1.46 -2.04
C VAL A 23 -0.53 2.09 -1.05
N VAL A 24 -0.09 2.39 0.17
CA VAL A 24 -0.93 3.08 1.16
C VAL A 24 -1.34 4.46 0.63
N LEU A 25 -0.41 5.26 0.12
CA LEU A 25 -0.73 6.57 -0.46
C LEU A 25 -1.71 6.45 -1.63
N ALA A 26 -1.54 5.46 -2.50
CA ALA A 26 -2.43 5.21 -3.63
C ALA A 26 -3.84 4.81 -3.18
N ILE A 27 -3.98 4.01 -2.12
CA ILE A 27 -5.29 3.64 -1.54
C ILE A 27 -6.00 4.89 -0.98
N PHE A 28 -5.29 5.71 -0.20
CA PHE A 28 -5.86 6.92 0.37
C PHE A 28 -6.22 7.96 -0.70
N LEU A 29 -5.38 8.12 -1.72
CA LEU A 29 -5.65 8.97 -2.88
C LEU A 29 -6.84 8.46 -3.70
N GLY A 30 -6.87 7.17 -4.02
CA GLY A 30 -7.92 6.54 -4.83
C GLY A 30 -9.29 6.56 -4.15
N LEU A 31 -9.33 6.49 -2.81
CA LEU A 31 -10.56 6.65 -2.03
C LEU A 31 -11.01 8.12 -1.87
N GLY A 32 -10.23 9.09 -2.37
CA GLY A 32 -10.62 10.50 -2.38
C GLY A 32 -10.27 11.27 -1.10
N TYR A 33 -9.25 10.85 -0.33
CA TYR A 33 -8.80 11.58 0.88
C TYR A 33 -8.50 13.07 0.59
N LEU A 34 -7.87 13.33 -0.56
CA LEU A 34 -7.78 14.67 -1.11
C LEU A 34 -9.06 14.92 -1.91
N ASN A 35 -9.98 15.68 -1.32
CA ASN A 35 -11.32 16.13 -1.77
C ASN A 35 -11.47 16.61 -3.25
N ARG A 36 -10.42 16.50 -4.07
CA ARG A 36 -10.34 16.94 -5.47
C ARG A 36 -9.95 15.83 -6.45
N ILE A 37 -9.53 14.66 -5.96
CA ILE A 37 -9.10 13.52 -6.78
C ILE A 37 -10.01 12.33 -6.42
N ASP A 38 -11.31 12.52 -6.60
CA ASP A 38 -12.30 11.46 -6.42
C ASP A 38 -12.36 10.59 -7.68
N THR A 39 -11.23 9.94 -7.99
CA THR A 39 -11.02 9.20 -9.25
C THR A 39 -11.99 8.03 -9.44
N LEU A 40 -12.53 7.50 -8.34
CA LEU A 40 -13.51 6.41 -8.34
C LEU A 40 -14.89 6.83 -7.82
N GLY A 41 -15.08 8.07 -7.37
CA GLY A 41 -16.36 8.54 -6.81
C GLY A 41 -16.76 7.86 -5.50
N LEU A 42 -15.84 7.12 -4.85
CA LEU A 42 -16.13 6.38 -3.62
C LEU A 42 -16.26 7.27 -2.39
N SER A 43 -15.79 8.53 -2.45
CA SER A 43 -15.91 9.46 -1.32
C SER A 43 -17.37 9.70 -0.93
N ALA A 44 -18.29 9.68 -1.91
CA ALA A 44 -19.73 9.82 -1.71
C ALA A 44 -20.38 8.57 -1.08
N VAL A 45 -19.80 7.38 -1.26
CA VAL A 45 -20.33 6.11 -0.75
C VAL A 45 -19.94 5.88 0.71
N LEU A 46 -18.77 6.36 1.12
CA LEU A 46 -18.25 6.04 2.45
C LEU A 46 -18.82 6.94 3.56
N GLY A 47 -19.37 8.11 3.22
CA GLY A 47 -20.32 8.96 4.00
C GLY A 47 -19.92 9.40 5.42
N THR A 48 -18.94 8.74 6.01
CA THR A 48 -18.46 8.84 7.38
C THR A 48 -16.95 8.59 7.36
N PRO A 49 -16.18 9.34 8.16
CA PRO A 49 -14.73 9.14 8.27
C PRO A 49 -14.37 7.71 8.68
N LEU A 50 -15.19 7.08 9.53
CA LEU A 50 -14.97 5.69 9.98
C LEU A 50 -15.08 4.68 8.83
N GLY A 51 -16.06 4.82 7.93
CA GLY A 51 -16.17 3.99 6.74
C GLY A 51 -14.94 4.12 5.85
N PHE A 52 -14.50 5.37 5.63
CA PHE A 52 -13.29 5.69 4.87
C PHE A 52 -12.04 4.95 5.38
N PHE A 53 -11.73 5.12 6.67
CA PHE A 53 -10.57 4.46 7.25
C PHE A 53 -10.74 2.94 7.27
N GLY A 54 -11.93 2.42 7.56
CA GLY A 54 -12.20 0.97 7.54
C GLY A 54 -11.89 0.32 6.19
N VAL A 55 -12.36 0.92 5.09
CA VAL A 55 -12.09 0.43 3.73
C VAL A 55 -10.62 0.58 3.36
N ALA A 56 -9.99 1.72 3.69
CA ALA A 56 -8.57 1.93 3.43
C ALA A 56 -7.69 0.89 4.14
N PHE A 57 -7.93 0.65 5.43
CA PHE A 57 -7.22 -0.38 6.19
C PHE A 57 -7.51 -1.79 5.66
N GLY A 58 -8.76 -2.07 5.27
CA GLY A 58 -9.12 -3.34 4.63
C GLY A 58 -8.32 -3.60 3.36
N LEU A 59 -8.18 -2.60 2.48
CA LEU A 59 -7.39 -2.70 1.26
C LEU A 59 -5.89 -2.91 1.55
N VAL A 60 -5.35 -2.26 2.59
CA VAL A 60 -3.96 -2.48 3.02
C VAL A 60 -3.75 -3.91 3.52
N VAL A 61 -4.70 -4.47 4.25
CA VAL A 61 -4.64 -5.87 4.71
C VAL A 61 -4.66 -6.83 3.53
N VAL A 62 -5.56 -6.63 2.56
CA VAL A 62 -5.63 -7.46 1.35
C VAL A 62 -4.33 -7.38 0.55
N ALA A 63 -3.79 -6.18 0.32
CA ALA A 63 -2.51 -5.99 -0.37
C ALA A 63 -1.36 -6.70 0.36
N SER A 64 -1.36 -6.64 1.69
CA SER A 64 -0.37 -7.31 2.54
C SER A 64 -0.45 -8.83 2.42
N LEU A 65 -1.66 -9.40 2.45
CA LEU A 65 -1.86 -10.85 2.28
C LEU A 65 -1.45 -11.33 0.89
N LEU A 66 -1.78 -10.58 -0.17
CA LEU A 66 -1.35 -10.88 -1.53
C LEU A 66 0.18 -10.87 -1.66
N TRP A 67 0.84 -9.90 -1.03
CA TRP A 67 2.29 -9.81 -1.02
C TRP A 67 2.95 -10.97 -0.25
N ILE A 68 2.42 -11.33 0.92
CA ILE A 68 2.91 -12.47 1.71
C ILE A 68 2.73 -13.78 0.93
N GLY A 69 1.54 -14.00 0.35
CA GLY A 69 1.28 -15.19 -0.48
C GLY A 69 2.19 -15.26 -1.71
N PHE A 70 2.46 -14.11 -2.34
CA PHE A 70 3.39 -14.04 -3.46
C PHE A 70 4.84 -14.36 -3.07
N GLN A 71 5.31 -13.88 -1.91
CA GLN A 71 6.63 -14.25 -1.39
C GLN A 71 6.73 -15.74 -1.06
N GLN A 72 5.68 -16.32 -0.47
CA GLN A 72 5.63 -17.75 -0.18
C GLN A 72 5.64 -18.60 -1.46
N SER A 73 4.98 -18.17 -2.54
CA SER A 73 5.01 -18.87 -3.82
C SER A 73 6.36 -18.80 -4.55
N ARG A 74 7.22 -17.84 -4.20
CA ARG A 74 8.55 -17.66 -4.80
C ARG A 74 9.68 -18.27 -3.97
N SER A 75 9.38 -18.75 -2.76
CA SER A 75 10.31 -19.47 -1.88
C SER A 75 10.27 -20.97 -2.19
#